data_AF-A0A9W9P5T2-F1
#
_entry.id   AF-A0A9W9P5T2-F1
#
_cell.length_a   1.000
_cell.length_b   1.000
_cell.length_c   1.000
_cell.angle_alpha   90.00
_cell.angle_beta   90.00
_cell.angle_gamma   90.00
#
_symmetry.space_group_name_H-M   'P 1'
#
loop_
_entity.id
_entity.type
_entity.pdbx_description
1 polymer ?
#
loop_
_entity_poly.entity_id
_entity_poly.type
_entity_poly.pdbx_seq_one_letter_code
_entity_poly.pdbx_strand_id
1 'polypeptide(L)'
;MLFIPESPRWLLQHKKTEDARKALRWLRPDEETVEKEMEDIENAIKLERDLASGVSVWDMFANPIDRRRTILSVAAVSTQAASGSMYMIAYKTYFFEMANVGNAFENSCIVTAIGVVAIMINMSIITRIGKRKLFLAAGLLVCGFSQLIIAVVYTVHPGTSSTGKSIVGLSIIFNFAYNGMISTYAWVSGGELPSQRLRSYTFGLAAAIGFLGAFEQRLPARKFETYKCVGPAALEATLKKGKVEEKVYRRHSSDSQKATSENVKEKS
;
A
#
# COMPACT_ATOMS: atom_id res chain seq x y z
N MET A 1 -10.50 -21.46 -12.71
CA MET A 1 -9.31 -22.31 -12.53
C MET A 1 -9.42 -23.68 -13.21
N LEU A 2 -10.62 -24.24 -13.43
CA LEU A 2 -10.79 -25.54 -14.11
C LEU A 2 -10.41 -25.57 -15.61
N PHE A 3 -10.22 -24.43 -16.27
CA PHE A 3 -9.99 -24.34 -17.72
C PHE A 3 -8.65 -23.71 -18.14
N ILE A 4 -7.79 -23.34 -17.19
CA ILE A 4 -6.53 -22.65 -17.48
C ILE A 4 -5.39 -23.62 -17.14
N PRO A 5 -4.51 -23.97 -18.09
CA PRO A 5 -3.35 -24.80 -17.78
C PRO A 5 -2.43 -24.10 -16.77
N GLU A 6 -1.76 -24.88 -15.94
CA GLU A 6 -0.76 -24.38 -15.01
C GLU A 6 0.38 -23.66 -15.73
N SER A 7 1.05 -22.73 -15.03
CA SER A 7 2.13 -21.93 -15.62
C SER A 7 3.26 -22.84 -16.15
N PRO A 8 3.61 -22.78 -17.46
CA PRO A 8 4.66 -23.60 -18.05
C PRO A 8 6.01 -23.47 -17.33
N ARG A 9 6.32 -22.26 -16.85
CA ARG A 9 7.52 -21.97 -16.06
C ARG A 9 7.54 -22.71 -14.72
N TRP A 10 6.38 -22.81 -14.04
CA TRP A 10 6.27 -23.55 -12.78
C TRP A 10 6.44 -25.06 -13.01
N LEU A 11 5.83 -25.59 -14.08
CA LEU A 11 5.96 -27.00 -14.48
C LEU A 11 7.42 -27.37 -14.80
N LEU A 12 8.13 -26.52 -15.55
CA LEU A 12 9.57 -26.69 -15.81
C LEU A 12 10.43 -26.63 -14.54
N GLN A 13 10.12 -25.73 -13.60
CA GLN A 13 10.81 -25.69 -12.31
C GLN A 13 10.65 -26.99 -11.51
N HIS A 14 9.49 -27.65 -11.62
CA HIS A 14 9.16 -28.92 -10.96
C HIS A 14 9.55 -30.16 -11.78
N LYS A 15 10.36 -30.00 -12.84
CA LYS A 15 10.81 -31.08 -13.73
C LYS A 15 9.66 -31.81 -14.46
N LYS A 16 8.51 -31.15 -14.67
CA LYS A 16 7.37 -31.65 -15.44
C LYS A 16 7.39 -31.09 -16.87
N THR A 17 8.35 -31.55 -17.69
CA THR A 17 8.60 -31.01 -19.04
C THR A 17 7.45 -31.28 -20.01
N GLU A 18 6.86 -32.47 -20.00
CA GLU A 18 5.77 -32.84 -20.90
C GLU A 18 4.48 -32.04 -20.62
N ASP A 19 4.15 -31.84 -19.35
CA ASP A 19 3.01 -31.00 -18.95
C ASP A 19 3.26 -29.53 -19.34
N ALA A 20 4.50 -29.05 -19.22
CA ALA A 20 4.88 -27.70 -19.63
C ALA A 20 4.71 -27.50 -21.14
N ARG A 21 5.13 -28.47 -21.96
CA ARG A 21 4.95 -28.45 -23.41
C ARG A 21 3.46 -28.44 -23.78
N LYS A 22 2.63 -29.23 -23.09
CA LYS A 22 1.17 -29.23 -23.29
C LYS A 22 0.53 -27.88 -22.93
N ALA A 23 0.97 -27.25 -21.84
CA ALA A 23 0.52 -25.93 -21.43
C ALA A 23 0.94 -24.83 -22.43
N LEU A 24 2.16 -24.91 -22.97
CA LEU A 24 2.66 -23.99 -24.00
C LEU A 24 1.93 -24.15 -25.33
N ARG A 25 1.68 -25.38 -25.78
CA ARG A 25 0.85 -25.64 -26.99
C ARG A 25 -0.58 -25.12 -26.87
N TRP A 26 -1.13 -25.07 -25.66
CA TRP A 26 -2.44 -24.44 -25.44
C TRP A 26 -2.37 -22.91 -25.60
N LEU A 27 -1.24 -22.29 -25.25
CA LEU A 27 -1.03 -20.85 -25.32
C LEU A 27 -0.56 -20.36 -26.70
N ARG A 28 0.18 -21.20 -27.43
CA ARG A 28 0.77 -20.93 -28.75
C ARG A 28 0.39 -22.03 -29.74
N PRO A 29 -0.24 -21.70 -30.88
CA PRO A 29 -0.62 -22.70 -31.88
C PRO A 29 0.54 -23.22 -32.74
N ASP A 30 1.71 -22.57 -32.71
CA ASP A 30 2.88 -22.95 -33.52
C ASP A 30 3.88 -23.80 -32.75
N GLU A 31 4.23 -24.96 -33.29
CA GLU A 31 5.04 -25.97 -32.62
C GLU A 31 6.54 -25.63 -32.60
N GLU A 32 7.04 -24.92 -33.61
CA GLU A 32 8.43 -24.44 -33.65
C GLU A 32 8.66 -23.34 -32.60
N THR A 33 7.68 -22.46 -32.41
CA THR A 33 7.71 -21.43 -31.36
C THR A 33 7.68 -22.05 -29.95
N VAL A 34 6.95 -23.16 -29.75
CA VAL A 34 6.85 -23.83 -28.44
C VAL A 34 8.20 -24.38 -27.98
N GLU A 35 8.97 -25.02 -28.87
CA GLU A 35 10.25 -25.61 -28.48
C GLU A 35 11.31 -24.53 -28.20
N LYS A 36 11.33 -23.44 -28.97
CA LYS A 36 12.16 -22.26 -28.69
C LYS A 36 11.80 -21.62 -27.35
N GLU A 37 10.51 -21.38 -27.09
CA GLU A 37 10.06 -20.81 -25.81
C GLU A 37 10.39 -21.74 -24.62
N MET A 38 10.31 -23.07 -24.80
CA MET A 38 10.73 -24.05 -23.78
C MET A 38 12.21 -23.90 -23.43
N GLU A 39 13.08 -23.84 -24.44
CA GLU A 39 14.52 -23.68 -24.25
C GLU A 39 14.85 -22.33 -23.58
N ASP A 40 14.20 -21.24 -24.00
CA ASP A 40 14.36 -19.92 -23.39
C ASP A 40 13.97 -19.92 -21.91
N ILE A 41 12.85 -20.58 -21.56
CA ILE A 41 12.40 -20.66 -20.16
C ILE A 41 13.35 -21.53 -19.34
N GLU A 42 13.82 -22.66 -19.85
CA GLU A 42 14.80 -23.50 -19.17
C GLU A 42 16.11 -22.76 -18.91
N ASN A 43 16.60 -22.02 -19.90
CA ASN A 43 17.80 -21.20 -19.79
C ASN A 43 17.61 -20.08 -18.76
N ALA A 44 16.45 -19.41 -18.76
CA ALA A 44 16.12 -18.41 -17.75
C ALA A 44 16.06 -18.99 -16.33
N ILE A 45 15.52 -20.21 -16.15
CA ILE A 45 15.46 -20.89 -14.85
C ILE A 45 16.87 -21.26 -14.37
N LYS A 46 17.74 -21.76 -15.25
CA LYS A 46 19.15 -22.07 -14.92
C LYS A 46 19.88 -20.81 -14.48
N LEU A 47 19.80 -19.74 -15.28
CA LEU A 47 20.39 -18.45 -14.97
C LEU A 47 19.90 -17.90 -13.62
N GLU A 48 18.60 -17.99 -13.35
CA GLU A 48 18.05 -17.55 -12.06
C GLU A 48 18.51 -18.40 -10.89
N ARG A 49 18.64 -19.73 -11.05
CA ARG A 49 19.18 -20.62 -10.01
C ARG A 49 20.64 -20.31 -9.71
N ASP A 50 21.44 -20.08 -10.73
CA ASP A 50 22.86 -19.73 -10.59
C ASP A 50 23.00 -18.37 -9.90
N LEU A 51 22.19 -17.38 -10.30
CA LEU A 51 22.14 -16.08 -9.65
C LEU A 51 21.63 -16.16 -8.21
N ALA A 52 20.64 -17.01 -7.92
CA ALA A 52 20.06 -17.15 -6.58
C ALA A 52 20.96 -17.94 -5.60
N SER A 53 21.89 -18.75 -6.11
CA SER A 53 22.80 -19.54 -5.28
C SER A 53 23.71 -18.61 -4.46
N GLY A 54 23.58 -18.66 -3.13
CA GLY A 54 24.39 -17.86 -2.20
C GLY A 54 23.87 -16.47 -1.85
N VAL A 55 22.61 -16.14 -2.18
CA VAL A 55 22.05 -14.80 -1.91
C VAL A 55 21.41 -14.73 -0.53
N SER A 56 21.92 -13.83 0.30
CA SER A 56 21.35 -13.51 1.61
C SER A 56 20.52 -12.22 1.57
N VAL A 57 19.54 -12.09 2.46
CA VAL A 57 18.75 -10.85 2.62
C VAL A 57 19.66 -9.65 2.93
N TRP A 58 20.79 -9.90 3.60
CA TRP A 58 21.79 -8.90 3.92
C TRP A 58 22.54 -8.36 2.71
N ASP A 59 22.59 -9.09 1.59
CA ASP A 59 23.27 -8.67 0.36
C ASP A 59 22.60 -7.44 -0.28
N MET A 60 21.33 -7.18 0.06
CA MET A 60 20.62 -5.96 -0.33
C MET A 60 21.26 -4.69 0.22
N PHE A 61 21.92 -4.79 1.38
CA PHE A 61 22.54 -3.66 2.08
C PHE A 61 24.07 -3.68 2.01
N ALA A 62 24.67 -4.85 1.74
CA ALA A 62 26.11 -5.02 1.63
C ALA A 62 26.70 -4.25 0.44
N ASN A 63 26.06 -4.36 -0.74
CA ASN A 63 26.54 -3.69 -1.94
C ASN A 63 25.99 -2.25 -2.05
N PRO A 64 26.83 -1.23 -2.32
CA PRO A 64 26.37 0.16 -2.44
C PRO A 64 25.39 0.38 -3.60
N ILE A 65 25.52 -0.39 -4.69
CA ILE A 65 24.62 -0.31 -5.85
C ILE A 65 23.26 -0.94 -5.54
N ASP A 66 23.24 -2.16 -4.98
CA ASP A 66 22.00 -2.85 -4.59
C ASP A 66 21.27 -2.10 -3.48
N ARG A 67 22.01 -1.47 -2.55
CA ARG A 67 21.45 -0.59 -1.52
C ARG A 67 20.74 0.62 -2.14
N ARG A 68 21.36 1.28 -3.13
CA ARG A 68 20.72 2.41 -3.82
C ARG A 68 19.47 1.99 -4.58
N ARG A 69 19.49 0.82 -5.24
CA ARG A 69 18.32 0.24 -5.92
C ARG A 69 17.21 -0.13 -4.95
N THR A 70 17.56 -0.71 -3.80
CA THR A 70 16.62 -1.04 -2.73
C THR A 70 15.98 0.20 -2.15
N ILE A 71 16.75 1.22 -1.80
CA ILE A 71 16.23 2.49 -1.28
C ILE A 71 15.28 3.16 -2.29
N LEU A 72 15.64 3.17 -3.58
CA LEU A 72 14.77 3.73 -4.62
C LEU A 72 13.47 2.94 -4.79
N SER A 73 13.53 1.61 -4.67
CA SER A 73 12.34 0.74 -4.74
C SER A 73 11.41 0.98 -3.57
N VAL A 74 11.97 1.06 -2.35
CA VAL A 74 11.24 1.41 -1.13
C VAL A 74 10.63 2.81 -1.26
N ALA A 75 11.40 3.81 -1.70
CA ALA A 75 10.90 5.17 -1.88
C ALA A 75 9.77 5.25 -2.92
N ALA A 76 9.86 4.48 -4.00
CA ALA A 76 8.83 4.41 -5.03
C ALA A 76 7.51 3.86 -4.46
N VAL A 77 7.55 2.75 -3.72
CA VAL A 77 6.34 2.18 -3.11
C VAL A 77 5.83 3.07 -1.97
N SER A 78 6.72 3.64 -1.15
CA SER A 78 6.36 4.58 -0.09
C SER A 78 5.71 5.86 -0.60
N THR A 79 5.88 6.22 -1.88
CA THR A 79 5.16 7.34 -2.50
C THR A 79 3.64 7.11 -2.51
N GLN A 80 3.19 5.85 -2.64
CA GLN A 80 1.78 5.50 -2.54
C GLN A 80 1.25 5.79 -1.13
N ALA A 81 1.99 5.40 -0.10
CA ALA A 81 1.66 5.74 1.27
C ALA A 81 1.69 7.28 1.43
N ALA A 82 2.79 7.96 1.11
CA ALA A 82 2.94 9.41 1.27
C ALA A 82 1.80 10.26 0.66
N SER A 83 1.16 9.78 -0.42
CA SER A 83 0.00 10.45 -1.03
C SER A 83 -1.27 10.48 -0.18
N GLY A 84 -1.35 9.73 0.94
CA GLY A 84 -2.56 9.67 1.78
C GLY A 84 -3.73 8.91 1.15
N SER A 85 -3.46 8.11 0.11
CA SER A 85 -4.48 7.42 -0.67
C SER A 85 -5.36 6.47 0.14
N MET A 86 -4.80 5.81 1.15
CA MET A 86 -5.53 4.82 1.96
C MET A 86 -6.62 5.46 2.83
N TYR A 87 -6.40 6.69 3.28
CA TYR A 87 -7.43 7.46 3.95
C TYR A 87 -8.59 7.77 2.99
N MET A 88 -8.30 8.21 1.76
CA MET A 88 -9.35 8.48 0.78
C MET A 88 -10.10 7.19 0.40
N ILE A 89 -9.41 6.06 0.20
CA ILE A 89 -10.04 4.79 -0.14
C ILE A 89 -10.98 4.31 0.96
N ALA A 90 -10.56 4.42 2.23
CA ALA A 90 -11.34 3.92 3.35
C ALA A 90 -12.47 4.86 3.80
N TYR A 91 -12.29 6.18 3.68
CA TYR A 91 -13.19 7.16 4.30
C TYR A 91 -13.83 8.16 3.32
N LYS A 92 -13.62 8.05 1.99
CA LYS A 92 -14.21 9.00 1.02
C LYS A 92 -15.72 9.18 1.15
N THR A 93 -16.47 8.10 1.36
CA THR A 93 -17.93 8.13 1.49
C THR A 93 -18.34 8.94 2.70
N TYR A 94 -17.66 8.75 3.82
CA TYR A 94 -17.85 9.50 5.05
C TYR A 94 -17.57 10.99 4.86
N PHE A 95 -16.50 11.36 4.15
CA PHE A 95 -16.23 12.78 3.85
C PHE A 95 -17.28 13.41 2.94
N PHE A 96 -17.83 12.64 2.00
CA PHE A 96 -18.92 13.12 1.14
C PHE A 96 -20.24 13.27 1.89
N GLU A 97 -20.51 12.40 2.86
CA GLU A 97 -21.66 12.53 3.75
C GLU A 97 -21.55 13.75 4.65
N MET A 98 -20.37 13.99 5.25
CA MET A 98 -20.11 15.21 6.02
C MET A 98 -20.21 16.50 5.19
N ALA A 99 -19.82 16.44 3.91
CA ALA A 99 -19.94 17.56 3.00
C ALA A 99 -21.39 17.91 2.63
N ASN A 100 -22.35 17.00 2.90
CA ASN A 100 -23.77 17.15 2.62
C ASN A 100 -24.06 17.54 1.16
N VAL A 101 -23.31 16.95 0.21
CA VAL A 101 -23.47 17.19 -1.23
C VAL A 101 -24.06 15.96 -1.88
N GLY A 102 -25.37 16.00 -2.14
CA GLY A 102 -26.09 14.92 -2.81
C GLY A 102 -25.97 13.57 -2.09
N ASN A 103 -26.12 12.48 -2.84
CA ASN A 103 -25.98 11.13 -2.30
C ASN A 103 -24.50 10.73 -2.25
N ALA A 104 -23.97 10.51 -1.03
CA ALA A 104 -22.57 10.14 -0.81
C ALA A 104 -22.18 8.83 -1.52
N PHE A 105 -23.13 7.89 -1.65
CA PHE A 105 -22.90 6.62 -2.33
C PHE A 105 -22.68 6.83 -3.84
N GLU A 106 -23.56 7.59 -4.50
CA GLU A 106 -23.46 7.90 -5.93
C GLU A 106 -22.14 8.62 -6.25
N ASN A 107 -21.79 9.63 -5.45
CA ASN A 107 -20.51 10.34 -5.60
C ASN A 107 -19.31 9.39 -5.45
N SER A 108 -19.38 8.45 -4.51
CA SER A 108 -18.30 7.48 -4.30
C SER A 108 -18.14 6.52 -5.48
N CYS A 109 -19.24 6.13 -6.13
CA CYS A 109 -19.27 5.32 -7.34
C CYS A 109 -18.70 6.09 -8.53
N ILE A 110 -19.09 7.36 -8.71
CA ILE A 110 -18.56 8.24 -9.76
C ILE A 110 -17.04 8.38 -9.63
N VAL A 111 -16.54 8.66 -8.42
CA VAL A 111 -15.10 8.75 -8.15
C VAL A 111 -14.38 7.45 -8.49
N THR A 112 -14.96 6.29 -8.13
CA THR A 112 -14.38 4.98 -8.50
C THR A 112 -14.35 4.79 -10.02
N ALA A 113 -15.45 5.11 -10.72
CA ALA A 113 -15.54 4.97 -12.17
C ALA A 113 -14.50 5.84 -12.90
N ILE A 114 -14.32 7.09 -12.45
CA ILE A 114 -13.29 7.99 -12.98
C ILE A 114 -11.89 7.43 -12.71
N GLY A 115 -11.67 6.84 -11.54
CA GLY A 115 -10.42 6.14 -11.22
C GLY A 115 -10.11 4.99 -12.19
N VAL A 116 -11.12 4.19 -12.56
CA VAL A 116 -10.97 3.12 -13.57
C VAL A 116 -10.59 3.69 -14.93
N VAL A 117 -11.28 4.74 -15.39
CA VAL A 117 -10.96 5.42 -16.66
C VAL A 117 -9.53 5.99 -16.64
N ALA A 118 -9.11 6.58 -15.51
CA ALA A 118 -7.76 7.09 -15.34
C ALA A 118 -6.69 6.00 -15.51
N ILE A 119 -6.94 4.80 -14.97
CA ILE A 119 -6.04 3.64 -15.13
C ILE A 119 -5.99 3.18 -16.58
N MET A 120 -7.13 3.11 -17.27
CA MET A 120 -7.17 2.73 -18.69
C MET A 120 -6.39 3.70 -19.58
N ILE A 121 -6.54 5.00 -19.35
CA ILE A 121 -5.77 6.04 -20.05
C ILE A 121 -4.28 5.85 -19.77
N ASN A 122 -3.92 5.66 -18.50
CA ASN A 122 -2.52 5.49 -18.11
C ASN A 122 -1.89 4.22 -18.71
N MET A 123 -2.64 3.13 -18.83
CA MET A 123 -2.16 1.91 -19.49
C MET A 123 -1.71 2.15 -20.94
N SER A 124 -2.29 3.13 -21.63
CA SER A 124 -1.85 3.55 -22.97
C SER A 124 -0.66 4.51 -22.94
N ILE A 125 -0.52 5.30 -21.87
CA ILE A 125 0.55 6.30 -21.71
C ILE A 125 1.85 5.65 -21.25
N ILE A 126 1.79 4.66 -20.36
CA ILE A 126 2.96 3.99 -19.78
C ILE A 126 3.84 3.30 -20.82
N THR A 127 3.25 2.80 -21.90
CA THR A 127 3.98 2.16 -23.01
C THR A 127 4.69 3.18 -23.91
N ARG A 128 4.20 4.42 -23.98
CA ARG A 128 4.77 5.48 -24.82
C ARG A 128 5.73 6.40 -24.08
N ILE A 129 5.56 6.60 -22.78
CA ILE A 129 6.33 7.59 -22.00
C ILE A 129 7.16 6.91 -20.90
N GLY A 130 8.48 6.82 -21.12
CA GLY A 130 9.42 6.24 -20.16
C GLY A 130 9.80 7.14 -18.97
N LYS A 131 9.22 8.34 -18.83
CA LYS A 131 9.62 9.34 -17.82
C LYS A 131 8.98 9.09 -16.44
N ARG A 132 9.20 7.90 -15.86
CA ARG A 132 8.55 7.45 -14.61
C ARG A 132 8.73 8.39 -13.41
N LYS A 133 9.94 8.96 -13.24
CA LYS A 133 10.24 9.90 -12.16
C LYS A 133 9.40 11.18 -12.26
N LEU A 134 9.17 11.66 -13.50
CA LEU A 134 8.39 12.87 -13.74
C LEU A 134 6.91 12.63 -13.43
N PHE A 135 6.37 11.47 -13.80
CA PHE A 135 4.98 11.11 -13.48
C PHE A 135 4.75 10.92 -11.98
N LEU A 136 5.68 10.28 -11.27
CA LEU A 136 5.60 10.16 -9.81
C LEU A 136 5.66 11.53 -9.13
N ALA A 137 6.58 12.41 -9.55
CA ALA A 137 6.71 13.76 -9.00
C ALA A 137 5.48 14.63 -9.31
N ALA A 138 5.01 14.62 -10.56
CA ALA A 138 3.82 15.37 -10.97
C ALA A 138 2.57 14.86 -10.24
N GLY A 139 2.41 13.54 -10.11
CA GLY A 139 1.33 12.93 -9.36
C GLY A 139 1.35 13.34 -7.89
N LEU A 140 2.52 13.29 -7.24
CA LEU A 140 2.72 13.75 -5.86
C LEU A 140 2.35 15.23 -5.69
N LEU A 141 2.77 16.10 -6.61
CA LEU A 141 2.46 17.51 -6.55
C LEU A 141 0.96 17.76 -6.68
N VAL A 142 0.29 17.15 -7.68
CA VAL A 142 -1.16 17.31 -7.87
C VAL A 142 -1.93 16.77 -6.65
N CYS A 143 -1.51 15.63 -6.11
CA CYS A 143 -2.12 15.06 -4.91
C CYS A 143 -1.89 15.95 -3.68
N GLY A 144 -0.68 16.46 -3.50
CA GLY A 144 -0.33 17.35 -2.38
C GLY A 144 -1.08 18.68 -2.44
N PHE A 145 -1.13 19.34 -3.61
CA PHE A 145 -1.87 20.58 -3.80
C PHE A 145 -3.37 20.38 -3.62
N SER A 146 -3.95 19.32 -4.20
CA SER A 146 -5.39 19.05 -4.01
C SER A 146 -5.76 18.81 -2.55
N GLN A 147 -4.96 18.04 -1.80
CA GLN A 147 -5.16 17.83 -0.37
C GLN A 147 -4.97 19.11 0.46
N LEU A 148 -3.96 19.93 0.13
CA LEU A 148 -3.71 21.20 0.81
C LEU A 148 -4.87 22.18 0.60
N ILE A 149 -5.39 22.26 -0.63
CA ILE A 149 -6.56 23.10 -0.94
C ILE A 149 -7.79 22.58 -0.18
N ILE A 150 -8.03 21.27 -0.15
CA ILE A 150 -9.13 20.68 0.65
C ILE A 150 -9.01 21.08 2.12
N ALA A 151 -7.80 21.00 2.69
CA ALA A 151 -7.56 21.36 4.09
C ALA A 151 -7.84 22.85 4.36
N VAL A 152 -7.38 23.75 3.49
CA VAL A 152 -7.62 25.20 3.64
C VAL A 152 -9.10 25.56 3.47
N VAL A 153 -9.78 24.97 2.48
CA VAL A 153 -11.21 25.23 2.25
C VAL A 153 -12.04 24.76 3.45
N TYR A 154 -11.66 23.64 4.07
CA TYR A 154 -12.33 23.14 5.26
C TYR A 154 -12.14 24.05 6.49
N THR A 155 -10.98 24.71 6.65
CA THR A 155 -10.72 25.58 7.80
C THR A 155 -11.35 26.96 7.69
N VAL A 156 -11.46 27.53 6.49
CA VAL A 156 -11.94 28.92 6.30
C VAL A 156 -13.48 29.02 6.32
N HIS A 157 -14.20 28.05 5.75
CA HIS A 157 -15.66 28.07 5.68
C HIS A 157 -16.29 26.71 6.03
N PRO A 158 -16.32 26.34 7.33
CA PRO A 158 -16.93 25.09 7.76
C PRO A 158 -18.43 25.09 7.48
N GLY A 159 -18.94 24.03 6.85
CA GLY A 159 -20.37 23.73 6.77
C GLY A 159 -21.18 24.46 5.68
N THR A 160 -20.56 25.20 4.76
CA THR A 160 -21.31 25.77 3.60
C THR A 160 -21.43 24.77 2.45
N SER A 161 -22.54 24.81 1.71
CA SER A 161 -22.77 23.95 0.53
C SER A 161 -21.70 24.14 -0.57
N SER A 162 -21.14 25.36 -0.67
CA SER A 162 -20.04 25.65 -1.60
C SER A 162 -18.75 24.92 -1.22
N THR A 163 -18.42 24.85 0.07
CA THR A 163 -17.27 24.09 0.58
C THR A 163 -17.40 22.61 0.23
N GLY A 164 -18.59 22.02 0.43
CA GLY A 164 -18.83 20.62 0.11
C GLY A 164 -18.59 20.28 -1.37
N LYS A 165 -19.07 21.13 -2.30
CA LYS A 165 -18.89 20.92 -3.75
C LYS A 165 -17.41 20.98 -4.14
N SER A 166 -16.66 21.91 -3.57
CA SER A 166 -15.21 22.03 -3.78
C SER A 166 -14.45 20.80 -3.29
N ILE A 167 -14.83 20.23 -2.13
CA ILE A 167 -14.22 19.01 -1.59
C ILE A 167 -14.44 17.83 -2.53
N VAL A 168 -15.66 17.64 -3.05
CA VAL A 168 -15.98 16.56 -3.99
C VAL A 168 -15.17 16.73 -5.29
N GLY A 169 -15.16 17.94 -5.87
CA GLY A 169 -14.42 18.23 -7.10
C GLY A 169 -12.91 17.99 -6.98
N LEU A 170 -12.30 18.47 -5.89
CA LEU A 170 -10.87 18.26 -5.62
C LEU A 170 -10.56 16.79 -5.31
N SER A 171 -11.48 16.06 -4.70
CA SER A 171 -11.32 14.61 -4.45
C SER A 171 -11.33 13.80 -5.74
N ILE A 172 -12.11 14.22 -6.75
CA ILE A 172 -12.08 13.60 -8.09
C ILE A 172 -10.71 13.83 -8.75
N ILE A 173 -10.20 15.07 -8.71
CA ILE A 173 -8.87 15.40 -9.27
C ILE A 173 -7.77 14.60 -8.57
N PHE A 174 -7.82 14.54 -7.24
CA PHE A 174 -6.92 13.71 -6.43
C PHE A 174 -6.99 12.24 -6.87
N ASN A 175 -8.20 11.68 -6.98
CA ASN A 175 -8.39 10.27 -7.33
C ASN A 175 -7.88 9.95 -8.75
N PHE A 176 -8.14 10.84 -9.70
CA PHE A 176 -7.63 10.73 -11.07
C PHE A 176 -6.09 10.75 -11.09
N ALA A 177 -5.47 11.72 -10.39
CA ALA A 177 -4.02 11.84 -10.30
C ALA A 177 -3.37 10.64 -9.59
N TYR A 178 -4.00 10.16 -8.52
CA TYR A 178 -3.51 9.02 -7.75
C TYR A 178 -3.56 7.72 -8.57
N ASN A 179 -4.71 7.38 -9.15
CA ASN A 179 -4.88 6.16 -9.93
C ASN A 179 -4.13 6.21 -11.27
N GLY A 180 -4.14 7.36 -11.92
CA GLY A 180 -3.52 7.59 -13.22
C GLY A 180 -2.02 7.88 -13.17
N MET A 181 -1.41 8.17 -12.02
CA MET A 181 0.03 8.40 -11.93
C MET A 181 0.65 7.59 -10.80
N ILE A 182 0.29 7.84 -9.54
CA ILE A 182 1.04 7.27 -8.42
C ILE A 182 0.88 5.74 -8.34
N SER A 183 -0.34 5.22 -8.43
CA SER A 183 -0.62 3.81 -8.14
C SER A 183 0.06 2.85 -9.10
N THR A 184 0.03 3.10 -10.41
CA THR A 184 0.66 2.19 -11.38
C THR A 184 2.18 2.33 -11.40
N TYR A 185 2.69 3.57 -11.38
CA TYR A 185 4.13 3.82 -11.51
C TYR A 185 4.91 3.43 -10.24
N ALA A 186 4.31 3.54 -9.05
CA ALA A 186 4.97 3.16 -7.80
C ALA A 186 5.30 1.67 -7.77
N TRP A 187 4.32 0.83 -8.10
CA TRP A 187 4.46 -0.64 -8.09
C TRP A 187 5.32 -1.15 -9.23
N VAL A 188 5.17 -0.59 -10.43
CA VAL A 188 6.02 -0.94 -11.58
C VAL A 188 7.48 -0.55 -11.31
N SER A 189 7.73 0.66 -10.81
CA SER A 189 9.10 1.09 -10.48
C SER A 189 9.70 0.27 -9.35
N GLY A 190 8.94 -0.03 -8.30
CA GLY A 190 9.39 -0.88 -7.21
C GLY A 190 9.75 -2.30 -7.64
N GLY A 191 9.09 -2.83 -8.67
CA GLY A 191 9.38 -4.15 -9.23
C GLY A 191 10.54 -4.18 -10.23
N GLU A 192 10.85 -3.08 -10.92
CA GLU A 192 11.87 -3.03 -11.98
C GLU A 192 13.23 -2.47 -11.55
N LEU A 193 13.28 -1.70 -10.46
CA LEU A 193 14.52 -1.17 -9.90
C LEU A 193 15.45 -2.22 -9.24
N PRO A 194 14.94 -3.31 -8.61
CA PRO A 194 15.78 -4.34 -8.02
C PRO A 194 16.54 -5.17 -9.07
N SER A 195 17.71 -5.70 -8.70
CA SER A 195 18.37 -6.73 -9.51
C SER A 195 17.55 -8.03 -9.49
N GLN A 196 17.52 -8.79 -10.60
CA GLN A 196 16.73 -10.03 -10.73
C GLN A 196 17.00 -11.01 -9.57
N ARG A 197 18.25 -11.05 -9.12
CA ARG A 197 18.74 -11.85 -7.99
C ARG A 197 18.09 -11.49 -6.64
N LEU A 198 17.91 -10.21 -6.36
CA LEU A 198 17.38 -9.69 -5.09
C LEU A 198 15.91 -9.23 -5.19
N ARG A 199 15.30 -9.38 -6.37
CA ARG A 199 14.01 -8.79 -6.71
C ARG A 199 12.91 -9.15 -5.71
N SER A 200 12.79 -10.43 -5.37
CA SER A 200 11.77 -10.90 -4.43
C SER A 200 11.95 -10.31 -3.03
N TYR A 201 13.19 -10.24 -2.53
CA TYR A 201 13.49 -9.68 -1.20
C TYR A 201 13.30 -8.17 -1.16
N THR A 202 13.82 -7.44 -2.15
CA THR A 202 13.67 -5.98 -2.25
C THR A 202 12.22 -5.56 -2.41
N PHE A 203 11.48 -6.24 -3.29
CA PHE A 203 10.08 -5.93 -3.53
C PHE A 203 9.21 -6.29 -2.31
N GLY A 204 9.50 -7.43 -1.65
CA GLY A 204 8.84 -7.81 -0.40
C GLY A 204 9.05 -6.78 0.71
N LEU A 205 10.29 -6.29 0.89
CA LEU A 205 10.60 -5.23 1.84
C LEU A 205 9.90 -3.91 1.49
N ALA A 206 9.94 -3.50 0.22
CA ALA A 206 9.28 -2.29 -0.25
C ALA A 206 7.76 -2.35 -0.03
N ALA A 207 7.14 -3.48 -0.32
CA ALA A 207 5.72 -3.71 -0.06
C ALA A 207 5.41 -3.67 1.44
N ALA A 208 6.22 -4.33 2.28
CA ALA A 208 6.04 -4.31 3.73
C ALA A 208 6.08 -2.89 4.30
N ILE A 209 7.07 -2.08 3.91
CA ILE A 209 7.19 -0.67 4.33
C ILE A 209 6.01 0.17 3.79
N GLY A 210 5.62 -0.04 2.54
CA GLY A 210 4.45 0.63 1.95
C GLY A 210 3.17 0.35 2.72
N PHE A 211 2.93 -0.91 3.08
CA PHE A 211 1.76 -1.31 3.87
C PHE A 211 1.84 -0.85 5.32
N LEU A 212 3.03 -0.75 5.92
CA LEU A 212 3.19 -0.13 7.23
C LEU A 212 2.80 1.35 7.19
N GLY A 213 3.22 2.09 6.16
CA GLY A 213 2.80 3.48 5.95
C GLY A 213 1.28 3.60 5.74
N ALA A 214 0.69 2.68 4.96
CA ALA A 214 -0.76 2.59 4.80
C ALA A 214 -1.50 2.31 6.12
N PHE A 215 -0.94 1.44 6.96
CA PHE A 215 -1.49 1.11 8.27
C PHE A 215 -1.49 2.33 9.20
N GLU A 216 -0.39 3.09 9.23
CA GLU A 216 -0.27 4.31 10.02
C GLU A 216 -1.36 5.33 9.64
N GLN A 217 -1.62 5.50 8.35
CA GLN A 217 -2.66 6.43 7.86
C GLN A 217 -4.08 6.04 8.28
N ARG A 218 -4.31 4.76 8.56
CA ARG A 218 -5.61 4.29 9.03
C ARG A 218 -5.83 4.59 10.51
N LEU A 219 -4.78 4.74 11.31
CA LEU A 219 -4.87 5.00 12.76
C LEU A 219 -5.58 6.32 13.13
N PRO A 220 -5.22 7.49 12.56
CA PRO A 220 -5.88 8.76 12.90
C PRO A 220 -7.35 8.75 12.49
N ALA A 221 -7.68 8.10 11.37
CA ALA A 221 -9.05 8.02 10.90
C ALA A 221 -9.91 7.06 11.75
N ARG A 222 -9.36 5.94 12.25
CA ARG A 222 -10.07 5.11 13.25
C ARG A 222 -10.33 5.89 14.53
N LYS A 223 -9.37 6.70 15.00
CA LYS A 223 -9.61 7.55 16.18
C LYS A 223 -10.79 8.47 15.93
N PHE A 224 -10.86 9.15 14.78
CA PHE A 224 -12.00 10.01 14.43
C PHE A 224 -13.35 9.28 14.47
N GLU A 225 -13.42 8.06 13.92
CA GLU A 225 -14.64 7.26 13.90
C GLU A 225 -15.05 6.79 15.31
N THR A 226 -14.09 6.31 16.12
CA THR A 226 -14.34 5.97 17.52
C THR A 226 -14.78 7.19 18.35
N TYR A 227 -14.18 8.36 18.13
CA TYR A 227 -14.59 9.61 18.79
C TYR A 227 -16.05 9.97 18.51
N LYS A 228 -16.57 9.64 17.32
CA LYS A 228 -17.94 9.94 16.92
C LYS A 228 -18.95 8.89 17.39
N CYS A 229 -18.61 7.61 17.34
CA CYS A 229 -19.47 6.53 17.86
C CYS A 229 -19.65 6.57 19.38
N VAL A 230 -18.62 7.00 20.11
CA VAL A 230 -18.63 7.09 21.57
C VAL A 230 -19.08 8.49 22.03
N GLY A 231 -18.89 9.52 21.20
CA GLY A 231 -19.14 10.91 21.56
C GLY A 231 -18.07 11.48 22.51
N PRO A 232 -17.80 12.79 22.49
CA PRO A 232 -16.70 13.40 23.27
C PRO A 232 -16.84 13.16 24.78
N ALA A 233 -18.07 13.21 25.30
CA ALA A 233 -18.36 12.99 26.71
C ALA A 233 -18.12 11.54 27.17
N ALA A 234 -18.54 10.54 26.38
CA ALA A 234 -18.34 9.15 26.78
C ALA A 234 -16.90 8.68 26.54
N LEU A 235 -16.17 9.28 25.59
CA LEU A 235 -14.76 8.97 25.39
C LEU A 235 -13.90 9.54 26.54
N GLU A 236 -14.19 10.76 27.01
CA GLU A 236 -13.57 11.28 28.24
C GLU A 236 -13.90 10.43 29.46
N ALA A 237 -15.14 9.94 29.59
CA ALA A 237 -15.52 9.02 30.66
C ALA A 237 -14.78 7.67 30.57
N THR A 238 -14.55 7.16 29.35
CA THR A 238 -13.85 5.90 29.11
C THR A 238 -12.34 6.03 29.31
N LEU A 239 -11.75 7.16 28.90
CA LEU A 239 -10.35 7.51 29.16
C LEU A 239 -10.10 7.80 30.64
N LYS A 240 -11.06 8.41 31.35
CA LYS A 240 -11.03 8.54 32.82
C LYS A 240 -11.15 7.17 33.49
N LYS A 241 -12.06 6.29 33.05
CA LYS A 241 -12.15 4.91 33.57
C LYS A 241 -10.87 4.11 33.32
N GLY A 242 -10.29 4.16 32.12
CA GLY A 242 -9.03 3.50 31.81
C GLY A 242 -7.84 4.03 32.61
N LYS A 243 -7.73 5.36 32.80
CA LYS A 243 -6.73 5.95 33.71
C LYS A 243 -6.97 5.62 35.18
N VAL A 244 -8.23 5.45 35.60
CA VAL A 244 -8.58 5.03 36.96
C VAL A 244 -8.21 3.56 37.17
N GLU A 245 -8.50 2.67 36.22
CA GLU A 245 -8.07 1.27 36.29
C GLU A 245 -6.54 1.12 36.28
N GLU A 246 -5.83 1.90 35.46
CA GLU A 246 -4.36 1.90 35.46
C GLU A 246 -3.78 2.40 36.81
N LYS A 247 -4.47 3.37 37.46
CA LYS A 247 -4.08 3.92 38.77
C LYS A 247 -4.44 2.99 39.93
N VAL A 248 -5.54 2.24 39.81
CA VAL A 248 -5.96 1.18 40.75
C VAL A 248 -5.02 -0.03 40.64
N TYR A 249 -4.64 -0.42 39.42
CA TYR A 249 -3.67 -1.49 39.19
C TYR A 249 -2.28 -1.11 39.73
N ARG A 250 -1.82 0.13 39.54
CA ARG A 250 -0.56 0.64 40.13
C ARG A 250 -0.59 0.74 41.65
N ARG A 251 -1.75 1.05 42.27
CA ARG A 251 -1.89 1.02 43.73
C ARG A 251 -1.85 -0.41 44.27
N HIS A 252 -2.58 -1.34 43.67
CA HIS A 252 -2.50 -2.74 44.06
C HIS A 252 -1.10 -3.34 43.87
N SER A 253 -0.35 -2.97 42.82
CA SER A 253 1.02 -3.45 42.64
C SER A 253 2.01 -2.85 43.65
N SER A 254 1.79 -1.61 44.11
CA SER A 254 2.65 -0.95 45.10
C SER A 254 2.34 -1.39 46.54
N ASP A 255 1.08 -1.68 46.86
CA ASP A 255 0.70 -2.29 48.14
C ASP A 255 1.20 -3.75 48.24
N SER A 256 1.18 -4.51 47.13
CA SER A 256 1.75 -5.86 47.09
C SER A 256 3.28 -5.86 47.25
N GLN A 257 3.98 -4.82 46.76
CA GLN A 257 5.42 -4.65 46.99
C GLN A 257 5.76 -4.22 48.43
N LYS A 258 4.92 -3.38 49.07
CA LYS A 258 5.10 -3.02 50.49
C LYS A 258 4.86 -4.20 51.44
N ALA A 259 3.81 -5.00 51.21
CA ALA A 259 3.54 -6.21 52.01
C ALA A 259 4.65 -7.27 51.89
N THR A 260 5.36 -7.31 50.77
CA THR A 260 6.54 -8.18 50.58
C THR A 260 7.76 -7.62 51.31
N SER A 261 7.93 -6.31 51.38
CA SER A 261 9.05 -5.66 52.10
C SER A 261 8.90 -5.66 53.63
N GLU A 262 7.68 -5.65 54.16
CA GLU A 262 7.41 -5.76 55.61
C GLU A 262 7.61 -7.20 56.11
N ASN A 263 7.19 -8.23 55.33
CA ASN A 263 7.44 -9.63 55.67
C ASN A 263 8.93 -10.03 55.66
N VAL A 264 9.80 -9.29 54.95
CA VAL A 264 11.26 -9.51 54.96
C VAL A 264 11.93 -8.83 56.15
N LYS A 265 11.33 -7.76 56.71
CA LYS A 265 11.84 -7.11 57.92
C LYS A 265 11.42 -7.81 59.21
N GLU A 266 10.33 -8.56 59.21
CA GLU A 266 9.85 -9.31 60.39
C GLU A 266 10.50 -10.70 60.55
N LYS A 267 11.36 -11.10 59.60
CA LYS A 267 12.10 -12.38 59.59
C LYS A 267 13.62 -12.25 59.71
N SER A 268 14.14 -11.06 60.02
CA SER A 268 15.55 -10.82 60.38
C SER A 268 15.65 -10.32 61.81
#